data_AF-A0AAD3NDZ6-F1
#
_entry.id   AF-A0AAD3NDZ6-F1
#
_cell.length_a   1.000
_cell.length_b   1.000
_cell.length_c   1.000
_cell.angle_alpha   90.00
_cell.angle_beta   90.00
_cell.angle_gamma   90.00
#
_symmetry.space_group_name_H-M   'P 1'
#
loop_
_entity.id
_entity.type
_entity.pdbx_description
1 polymer ?
#
loop_
_entity_poly.entity_id
_entity_poly.type
_entity_poly.pdbx_seq_one_letter_code
_entity_poly.pdbx_strand_id
1 'polypeptide(L)'
;MLLSFGVMRSREIPGCHMITTVRPVIAASWASYTNISVDQVGPGNVSCRDSLLHSDRLMLVFQLYNNLKNLWDSSGCKNCITAGLQSPTNDTLYFMATLHQTTSCFDKYQHGNHTELCKNCKNTYKDLNELYSRMEKNQTLCIDIEDAMNMTRKEWSKKFNCSFPREETVPVIAVSSFMLFLPIIFYLSSFLHSEQKKRKLIHPKRAKSYTSLMNIQDKQS
;
A
#
# COMPACT_ATOMS: atom_id res chain seq x y z
N MET A 1 9.73 21.62 -26.15
CA MET A 1 8.26 21.45 -26.05
C MET A 1 7.88 20.26 -25.16
N LEU A 2 8.23 19.00 -25.48
CA LEU A 2 7.96 17.83 -24.61
C LEU A 2 8.46 18.00 -23.16
N LEU A 3 9.71 18.43 -22.98
CA LEU A 3 10.29 18.67 -21.65
C LEU A 3 9.57 19.79 -20.89
N SER A 4 9.13 20.83 -21.60
CA SER A 4 8.40 21.96 -21.02
C SER A 4 7.00 21.56 -20.55
N PHE A 5 6.31 20.70 -21.31
CA PHE A 5 4.99 20.17 -20.94
C PHE A 5 5.07 19.17 -19.77
N GLY A 6 6.11 18.34 -19.69
CA GLY A 6 6.32 17.43 -18.56
C GLY A 6 6.58 18.19 -17.24
N VAL A 7 7.34 19.28 -17.29
CA VAL A 7 7.70 20.07 -16.10
C VAL A 7 6.55 20.96 -15.61
N MET A 8 5.79 21.61 -16.49
CA MET A 8 4.71 22.51 -16.07
C MET A 8 3.52 21.81 -15.41
N ARG A 9 3.29 20.53 -15.70
CA ARG A 9 2.07 19.82 -15.26
C ARG A 9 2.24 18.98 -14.00
N SER A 10 3.44 18.99 -13.41
CA SER A 10 3.77 18.23 -12.20
C SER A 10 3.32 18.91 -10.89
N ARG A 11 2.79 20.14 -10.92
CA ARG A 11 2.55 20.90 -9.67
C ARG A 11 1.12 21.40 -9.40
N GLU A 12 0.30 21.69 -10.40
CA GLU A 12 -1.03 22.28 -10.17
C GLU A 12 -2.02 21.76 -11.24
N ILE A 13 -3.24 21.35 -10.82
CA ILE A 13 -4.47 21.08 -11.63
C ILE A 13 -4.72 19.60 -12.02
N PRO A 14 -5.97 19.09 -11.90
CA PRO A 14 -6.26 17.66 -11.75
C PRO A 14 -6.03 16.82 -13.03
N GLY A 15 -5.18 15.79 -12.89
CA GLY A 15 -5.49 14.37 -13.08
C GLY A 15 -5.94 13.81 -14.45
N CYS A 16 -6.35 14.61 -15.43
CA CYS A 16 -6.88 14.09 -16.72
C CYS A 16 -6.11 14.56 -17.95
N HIS A 17 -5.01 15.28 -17.73
CA HIS A 17 -4.48 16.15 -18.75
C HIS A 17 -3.11 15.70 -19.27
N MET A 18 -2.42 14.76 -18.60
CA MET A 18 -1.16 14.20 -19.10
C MET A 18 -1.43 13.23 -20.25
N ILE A 19 -2.32 12.24 -20.08
CA ILE A 19 -2.68 11.32 -21.16
C ILE A 19 -3.36 12.01 -22.35
N THR A 20 -4.22 13.02 -22.16
CA THR A 20 -4.92 13.65 -23.29
C THR A 20 -4.05 14.61 -24.10
N THR A 21 -3.14 15.35 -23.46
CA THR A 21 -2.35 16.39 -24.17
C THR A 21 -0.97 15.94 -24.59
N VAL A 22 -0.36 15.00 -23.86
CA VAL A 22 1.00 14.54 -24.15
C VAL A 22 0.98 13.40 -25.17
N ARG A 23 -0.13 12.64 -25.26
CA ARG A 23 -0.35 11.57 -26.23
C ARG A 23 -0.11 11.94 -27.69
N PRO A 24 -0.68 13.02 -28.26
CA PRO A 24 -0.40 13.38 -29.67
C PRO A 24 1.07 13.74 -29.89
N VAL A 25 1.71 14.39 -28.91
CA VAL A 25 3.13 14.78 -29.01
C VAL A 25 4.05 13.57 -28.94
N ILE A 26 3.73 12.62 -28.06
CA ILE A 26 4.44 11.37 -27.90
C ILE A 26 4.27 10.47 -29.15
N ALA A 27 3.05 10.35 -29.67
CA ALA A 27 2.77 9.61 -30.90
C ALA A 27 3.57 10.18 -32.09
N ALA A 28 3.58 11.51 -32.24
CA ALA A 28 4.37 12.18 -33.27
C ALA A 28 5.88 11.95 -33.09
N SER A 29 6.38 11.99 -31.85
CA SER A 29 7.80 11.71 -31.58
C SER A 29 8.21 10.28 -31.93
N TRP A 30 7.35 9.30 -31.67
CA TRP A 30 7.56 7.90 -32.05
C TRP A 30 7.54 7.73 -33.57
N ALA A 31 6.58 8.35 -34.25
CA ALA A 31 6.49 8.30 -35.72
C ALA A 31 7.73 8.91 -36.38
N SER A 32 8.19 10.08 -35.90
CA SER A 32 9.40 10.72 -36.43
C SER A 32 10.66 9.89 -36.19
N TYR A 33 10.83 9.34 -34.99
CA TYR A 33 11.99 8.51 -34.68
C TYR A 33 12.01 7.22 -35.51
N THR A 34 10.86 6.54 -35.63
CA THR A 34 10.75 5.32 -36.45
C THR A 34 11.07 5.59 -37.91
N ASN A 35 10.62 6.71 -38.46
CA ASN A 35 10.96 7.14 -39.82
C ASN A 35 12.46 7.39 -40.02
N ILE A 36 13.11 8.09 -39.08
CA ILE A 36 14.57 8.33 -39.10
C ILE A 36 15.37 7.03 -38.96
N SER A 37 14.84 6.06 -38.20
CA SER A 37 15.50 4.78 -37.95
C SER A 37 15.42 3.80 -39.12
N VAL A 38 14.65 4.11 -40.18
CA VAL A 38 14.60 3.26 -41.38
C VAL A 38 15.91 3.41 -42.15
N ASP A 39 16.46 2.27 -42.61
CA ASP A 39 17.66 2.21 -43.46
C ASP A 39 17.36 2.65 -44.90
N GLN A 40 16.83 3.87 -45.06
CA GLN A 40 16.74 4.50 -46.37
C GLN A 40 18.07 5.17 -46.68
N VAL A 41 18.67 4.75 -47.78
CA VAL A 41 19.94 5.27 -48.27
C VAL A 41 19.67 6.52 -49.10
N GLY A 42 20.24 7.64 -48.68
CA GLY A 42 20.12 8.91 -49.39
C GLY A 42 21.08 9.02 -50.57
N PRO A 43 21.03 10.13 -51.33
CA PRO A 43 22.03 10.42 -52.36
C PRO A 43 23.42 10.50 -51.70
N GLY A 44 24.31 9.57 -52.05
CA GLY A 44 25.66 9.46 -51.47
C GLY A 44 25.96 8.18 -50.68
N ASN A 45 25.11 7.13 -50.74
CA ASN A 45 25.30 5.85 -50.03
C ASN A 45 25.35 5.95 -48.50
N VAL A 46 24.92 7.08 -47.92
CA VAL A 46 24.84 7.29 -46.48
C VAL A 46 23.39 7.19 -46.01
N SER A 47 23.16 6.46 -44.91
CA SER A 47 21.84 6.36 -44.30
C SER A 47 21.61 7.53 -43.34
N CYS A 48 20.39 8.07 -43.35
CA CYS A 48 19.97 9.12 -42.43
C CYS A 48 20.11 8.67 -40.96
N ARG A 49 19.85 7.38 -40.72
CA ARG A 49 20.02 6.70 -39.44
C ARG A 49 21.46 6.81 -38.92
N ASP A 50 22.45 6.52 -39.75
CA ASP A 50 23.85 6.54 -39.33
C ASP A 50 24.34 7.98 -39.15
N SER A 51 23.92 8.89 -40.02
CA SER A 51 24.27 10.31 -39.93
C SER A 51 23.63 11.04 -38.73
N LEU A 52 22.42 10.69 -38.30
CA LEU A 52 21.73 11.41 -37.21
C LEU A 52 21.74 10.67 -35.86
N LEU A 53 21.71 9.34 -35.86
CA LEU A 53 21.65 8.56 -34.62
C LEU A 53 23.02 8.10 -34.13
N HIS A 54 24.02 7.98 -35.02
CA HIS A 54 25.33 7.39 -34.69
C HIS A 54 26.54 8.27 -35.04
N SER A 55 26.34 9.40 -35.72
CA SER A 55 27.47 10.27 -36.14
C SER A 55 28.14 11.03 -34.98
N ASP A 56 27.42 11.27 -33.89
CA ASP A 56 27.91 12.04 -32.74
C ASP A 56 28.07 11.16 -31.50
N ARG A 57 29.12 11.43 -30.70
CA ARG A 57 29.40 10.72 -29.44
C ARG A 57 28.25 10.79 -28.43
N LEU A 58 27.46 11.86 -28.46
CA LEU A 58 26.35 12.08 -27.53
C LEU A 58 25.06 11.39 -27.97
N MET A 59 24.88 11.11 -29.27
CA MET A 59 23.67 10.47 -29.83
C MET A 59 22.36 11.05 -29.27
N LEU A 60 22.23 12.39 -29.30
CA LEU A 60 21.17 13.11 -28.57
C LEU A 60 19.75 12.64 -28.91
N VAL A 61 19.48 12.37 -30.20
CA VAL A 61 18.16 11.90 -30.67
C VAL A 61 17.83 10.52 -30.09
N PHE A 62 18.80 9.60 -30.09
CA PHE A 62 18.66 8.27 -29.51
C PHE A 62 18.47 8.32 -27.99
N GLN A 63 19.28 9.12 -27.29
CA GLN A 63 19.15 9.27 -25.83
C GLN A 63 17.80 9.88 -25.44
N LEU A 64 17.35 10.92 -26.15
CA LEU A 64 16.06 11.55 -25.90
C LEU A 64 14.91 10.56 -26.13
N TYR A 65 14.96 9.80 -27.22
CA TYR A 65 13.99 8.75 -27.51
C TYR A 65 13.95 7.69 -26.39
N ASN A 66 15.10 7.18 -25.98
CA ASN A 66 15.17 6.17 -24.92
C ASN A 66 14.68 6.71 -23.58
N ASN A 67 15.01 7.96 -23.24
CA ASN A 67 14.50 8.60 -22.02
C ASN A 67 12.98 8.74 -22.05
N LEU A 68 12.41 9.16 -23.18
CA LEU A 68 10.96 9.25 -23.35
C LEU A 68 10.30 7.86 -23.26
N LYS A 69 10.91 6.84 -23.87
CA LYS A 69 10.44 5.45 -23.80
C LYS A 69 10.49 4.92 -22.38
N ASN A 70 11.58 5.15 -21.66
CA ASN A 70 11.73 4.73 -20.27
C ASN A 70 10.72 5.43 -19.36
N LEU A 71 10.51 6.74 -19.53
CA LEU A 71 9.48 7.47 -18.81
C LEU A 71 8.10 6.86 -19.08
N TRP A 72 7.75 6.64 -20.35
CA TRP A 72 6.48 6.03 -20.74
C TRP A 72 6.25 4.65 -20.11
N ASP A 73 7.27 3.79 -20.15
CA ASP A 73 7.20 2.44 -19.60
C ASP A 73 7.11 2.47 -18.08
N SER A 74 7.88 3.34 -17.41
CA SER A 74 7.84 3.52 -15.95
C SER A 74 6.53 4.12 -15.43
N SER A 75 5.86 4.96 -16.23
CA SER A 75 4.58 5.58 -15.87
C SER A 75 3.37 4.66 -16.04
N GLY A 76 3.55 3.42 -16.53
CA GLY A 76 2.45 2.48 -16.73
C GLY A 76 1.42 2.93 -17.78
N CYS A 77 1.74 3.89 -18.65
CA CYS A 77 0.79 4.52 -19.57
C CYS A 77 0.08 3.52 -20.50
N LYS A 78 0.73 2.39 -20.80
CA LYS A 78 0.15 1.29 -21.60
C LYS A 78 -1.10 0.67 -20.96
N ASN A 79 -1.23 0.75 -19.63
CA ASN A 79 -2.38 0.18 -18.92
C ASN A 79 -3.63 1.06 -19.04
N CYS A 80 -3.42 2.37 -19.24
CA CYS A 80 -4.49 3.35 -19.27
C CYS A 80 -4.94 3.75 -20.69
N ILE A 81 -4.23 3.31 -21.73
CA ILE A 81 -4.50 3.70 -23.12
C ILE A 81 -4.57 2.46 -24.01
N THR A 82 -5.51 2.45 -24.96
CA THR A 82 -5.63 1.40 -25.97
C THR A 82 -4.44 1.38 -26.94
N ALA A 83 -4.25 0.22 -27.59
CA ALA A 83 -3.25 0.08 -28.63
C ALA A 83 -3.42 1.16 -29.71
N GLY A 84 -2.31 1.81 -30.09
CA GLY A 84 -2.34 2.91 -31.05
C GLY A 84 -2.60 4.30 -30.47
N LEU A 85 -2.58 4.46 -29.14
CA LEU A 85 -2.67 5.78 -28.48
C LEU A 85 -3.99 6.51 -28.82
N GLN A 86 -5.09 5.79 -29.05
CA GLN A 86 -6.33 6.38 -29.58
C GLN A 86 -7.32 6.80 -28.49
N SER A 87 -7.47 6.01 -27.42
CA SER A 87 -8.46 6.25 -26.37
C SER A 87 -7.99 5.68 -25.02
N PRO A 88 -8.49 6.22 -23.89
CA PRO A 88 -8.32 5.57 -22.60
C PRO A 88 -8.99 4.19 -22.57
N THR A 89 -8.52 3.28 -21.72
CA THR A 89 -9.17 1.98 -21.51
C THR A 89 -10.50 2.14 -20.76
N ASN A 90 -11.38 1.15 -20.86
CA ASN A 90 -12.67 1.16 -20.17
C ASN A 90 -12.51 1.31 -18.65
N ASP A 91 -11.51 0.64 -18.06
CA ASP A 91 -11.21 0.73 -16.63
C ASP A 91 -10.78 2.15 -16.24
N THR A 92 -9.93 2.79 -17.04
CA THR A 92 -9.53 4.19 -16.82
C THR A 92 -10.73 5.13 -16.94
N LEU A 93 -11.60 4.95 -17.93
CA LEU A 93 -12.82 5.76 -18.07
C LEU A 93 -13.74 5.60 -16.87
N TYR A 94 -13.92 4.36 -16.40
CA TYR A 94 -14.74 4.07 -15.23
C TYR A 94 -14.14 4.68 -13.94
N PHE A 95 -12.82 4.60 -13.77
CA PHE A 95 -12.12 5.26 -12.67
C PHE A 95 -12.32 6.79 -12.72
N MET A 96 -12.10 7.41 -13.88
CA MET A 96 -12.26 8.86 -14.03
C MET A 96 -13.71 9.32 -13.79
N ALA A 97 -14.71 8.54 -14.21
CA ALA A 97 -16.11 8.82 -13.90
C ALA A 97 -16.42 8.75 -12.39
N THR A 98 -15.90 7.72 -11.71
CA THR A 98 -16.06 7.54 -10.26
C THR A 98 -15.33 8.63 -9.47
N LEU A 99 -14.13 9.02 -9.94
CA LEU A 99 -13.36 10.13 -9.40
C LEU A 99 -14.13 11.44 -9.55
N HIS A 100 -14.65 11.73 -10.74
CA HIS A 100 -15.46 12.92 -11.00
C HIS A 100 -16.69 12.99 -10.08
N GLN A 101 -17.36 11.88 -9.85
CA GLN A 101 -18.48 11.81 -8.90
C GLN A 101 -18.02 12.12 -7.46
N THR A 102 -16.84 11.62 -7.07
CA THR A 102 -16.26 11.86 -5.74
C THR A 102 -15.88 13.33 -5.55
N THR A 103 -15.17 13.93 -6.52
CA THR A 103 -14.79 15.34 -6.47
C THR A 103 -16.01 16.25 -6.52
N SER A 104 -17.01 15.94 -7.36
CA SER A 104 -18.28 16.67 -7.38
C SER A 104 -18.99 16.64 -6.02
N CYS A 105 -18.89 15.51 -5.30
CA CYS A 105 -19.40 15.44 -3.93
C CYS A 105 -18.60 16.35 -2.99
N PHE A 106 -17.27 16.37 -3.08
CA PHE A 106 -16.44 17.26 -2.26
C PHE A 106 -16.76 18.74 -2.53
N ASP A 107 -16.88 19.13 -3.80
CA ASP A 107 -17.16 20.50 -4.23
C ASP A 107 -18.51 21.00 -3.68
N LYS A 108 -19.53 20.13 -3.65
CA LYS A 108 -20.84 20.44 -3.07
C LYS A 108 -20.78 20.87 -1.61
N TYR A 109 -19.81 20.35 -0.84
CA TYR A 109 -19.66 20.65 0.58
C TYR A 109 -18.39 21.47 0.90
N GLN A 110 -17.69 21.98 -0.12
CA GLN A 110 -16.41 22.70 0.04
C GLN A 110 -16.51 23.95 0.92
N HIS A 111 -17.65 24.64 0.90
CA HIS A 111 -17.90 25.87 1.69
C HIS A 111 -18.79 25.60 2.92
N GLY A 112 -19.07 24.33 3.22
CA GLY A 112 -19.99 23.90 4.28
C GLY A 112 -19.29 23.22 5.46
N ASN A 113 -20.08 22.58 6.32
CA ASN A 113 -19.56 21.83 7.47
C ASN A 113 -18.87 20.54 6.99
N HIS A 114 -17.55 20.44 7.17
CA HIS A 114 -16.76 19.26 6.77
C HIS A 114 -17.30 17.94 7.37
N THR A 115 -17.97 17.99 8.52
CA THR A 115 -18.58 16.81 9.15
C THR A 115 -19.66 16.18 8.27
N GLU A 116 -20.45 16.99 7.55
CA GLU A 116 -21.47 16.50 6.63
C GLU A 116 -20.85 15.96 5.34
N LEU A 117 -19.77 16.57 4.85
CA LEU A 117 -18.98 16.06 3.73
C LEU A 117 -18.51 14.63 4.03
N CYS A 118 -17.88 14.42 5.19
CA CYS A 118 -17.36 13.12 5.57
C CYS A 118 -18.44 12.05 5.70
N LYS A 119 -19.69 12.42 6.04
CA LYS A 119 -20.82 11.50 6.13
C LYS A 119 -21.42 11.20 4.75
N ASN A 120 -21.67 12.24 3.97
CA ASN A 120 -22.40 12.13 2.70
C ASN A 120 -21.53 11.61 1.55
N CYS A 121 -20.25 11.98 1.52
CA CYS A 121 -19.31 11.53 0.48
C CYS A 121 -18.56 10.25 0.86
N LYS A 122 -18.82 9.67 2.05
CA LYS A 122 -18.14 8.46 2.55
C LYS A 122 -18.24 7.28 1.60
N ASN A 123 -19.45 7.01 1.11
CA ASN A 123 -19.71 5.86 0.25
C ASN A 123 -19.03 6.04 -1.10
N THR A 124 -19.19 7.21 -1.74
CA THR A 124 -18.54 7.52 -3.02
C THR A 124 -17.02 7.42 -2.93
N TYR A 125 -16.42 7.97 -1.86
CA TYR A 125 -14.98 7.86 -1.63
C TYR A 125 -14.54 6.41 -1.36
N LYS A 126 -15.34 5.63 -0.62
CA LYS A 126 -15.09 4.21 -0.37
C LYS A 126 -15.11 3.42 -1.69
N ASP A 127 -16.11 3.64 -2.54
CA ASP A 127 -16.24 2.96 -3.83
C ASP A 127 -15.06 3.28 -4.76
N LEU A 128 -14.61 4.54 -4.78
CA LEU A 128 -13.40 4.95 -5.49
C LEU A 128 -12.16 4.22 -4.97
N ASN A 129 -12.00 4.13 -3.64
CA ASN A 129 -10.84 3.46 -3.03
C ASN A 129 -10.87 1.94 -3.26
N GLU A 130 -12.05 1.32 -3.24
CA GLU A 130 -12.22 -0.09 -3.59
C GLU A 130 -11.91 -0.36 -5.07
N LEU A 131 -12.36 0.51 -5.97
CA LEU A 131 -12.00 0.45 -7.38
C LEU A 131 -10.49 0.57 -7.58
N TYR A 132 -9.85 1.55 -6.95
CA TYR A 132 -8.39 1.71 -6.98
C TYR A 132 -7.69 0.44 -6.50
N SER A 133 -8.09 -0.13 -5.36
CA SER A 133 -7.50 -1.37 -4.84
C SER A 133 -7.70 -2.58 -5.74
N ARG A 134 -8.79 -2.65 -6.52
CA ARG A 134 -8.96 -3.69 -7.55
C ARG A 134 -7.99 -3.49 -8.71
N MET A 135 -7.84 -2.27 -9.19
CA MET A 135 -6.93 -1.94 -10.30
C MET A 135 -5.46 -2.14 -9.91
N GLU A 136 -5.09 -1.81 -8.67
CA GLU A 136 -3.77 -2.08 -8.09
C GLU A 136 -3.44 -3.57 -8.12
N LYS A 137 -4.37 -4.42 -7.67
CA LYS A 137 -4.20 -5.88 -7.71
C LYS A 137 -4.09 -6.42 -9.13
N ASN A 138 -4.81 -5.82 -10.07
CA ASN A 138 -4.79 -6.21 -11.47
C ASN A 138 -3.58 -5.61 -12.24
N GLN A 139 -2.73 -4.82 -11.57
CA GLN A 139 -1.59 -4.11 -12.17
C GLN A 139 -1.99 -3.23 -13.36
N THR A 140 -3.21 -2.66 -13.34
CA THR A 140 -3.74 -1.79 -14.41
C THR A 140 -3.61 -0.30 -14.09
N LEU A 141 -2.76 0.06 -13.13
CA LEU A 141 -2.50 1.44 -12.76
C LEU A 141 -1.57 2.14 -13.76
N CYS A 142 -1.74 3.45 -13.86
CA CYS A 142 -0.80 4.38 -14.48
C CYS A 142 -0.64 5.60 -13.56
N ILE A 143 0.41 6.38 -13.79
CA ILE A 143 0.74 7.54 -12.96
C ILE A 143 -0.43 8.52 -12.80
N ASP A 144 -1.24 8.75 -13.85
CA ASP A 144 -2.42 9.63 -13.78
C ASP A 144 -3.44 9.16 -12.73
N ILE A 145 -3.66 7.85 -12.63
CA ILE A 145 -4.59 7.26 -11.64
C ILE A 145 -3.99 7.34 -10.23
N GLU A 146 -2.69 7.06 -10.09
CA GLU A 146 -1.98 7.12 -8.81
C GLU A 146 -1.98 8.55 -8.25
N ASP A 147 -1.66 9.54 -9.08
CA ASP A 147 -1.62 10.95 -8.71
C ASP A 147 -3.02 11.46 -8.35
N ALA A 148 -4.03 11.14 -9.15
CA ALA A 148 -5.41 11.49 -8.87
C ALA A 148 -5.85 10.93 -7.51
N MET A 149 -5.62 9.63 -7.27
CA MET A 149 -6.00 9.00 -6.01
C MET A 149 -5.21 9.57 -4.82
N ASN A 150 -3.92 9.85 -4.99
CA ASN A 150 -3.07 10.42 -3.95
C ASN A 150 -3.56 11.83 -3.55
N MET A 151 -3.92 12.66 -4.55
CA MET A 151 -4.52 13.96 -4.31
C MET A 151 -5.86 13.83 -3.58
N THR A 152 -6.76 12.96 -4.05
CA THR A 152 -8.06 12.73 -3.40
C THR A 152 -7.90 12.23 -1.96
N ARG A 153 -6.94 11.33 -1.68
CA ARG A 153 -6.61 10.88 -0.32
C ARG A 153 -6.10 12.01 0.56
N LYS A 154 -5.26 12.89 0.02
CA LYS A 154 -4.77 14.08 0.73
C LYS A 154 -5.91 15.02 1.05
N GLU A 155 -6.83 15.25 0.12
CA GLU A 155 -8.02 16.06 0.38
C GLU A 155 -8.90 15.43 1.47
N TRP A 156 -9.24 14.15 1.32
CA TRP A 156 -10.07 13.41 2.29
C TRP A 156 -9.48 13.43 3.71
N SER A 157 -8.18 13.16 3.85
CA SER A 157 -7.52 13.01 5.15
C SER A 157 -6.98 14.30 5.75
N LYS A 158 -6.37 15.18 4.96
CA LYS A 158 -5.67 16.38 5.46
C LYS A 158 -6.49 17.66 5.31
N LYS A 159 -7.22 17.81 4.21
CA LYS A 159 -8.04 19.01 3.96
C LYS A 159 -9.36 18.93 4.72
N PHE A 160 -10.03 17.78 4.66
CA PHE A 160 -11.34 17.58 5.28
C PHE A 160 -11.31 16.83 6.62
N ASN A 161 -10.18 16.23 7.00
CA ASN A 161 -10.02 15.45 8.25
C ASN A 161 -11.05 14.32 8.41
N CYS A 162 -11.46 13.68 7.31
CA CYS A 162 -12.45 12.60 7.31
C CYS A 162 -11.85 11.22 7.66
N SER A 163 -10.58 11.16 8.06
CA SER A 163 -9.93 9.92 8.50
C SER A 163 -10.33 9.57 9.93
N PHE A 164 -11.28 8.65 10.08
CA PHE A 164 -11.67 8.11 11.39
C PHE A 164 -10.86 6.84 11.70
N PRO A 165 -10.33 6.68 12.92
CA PRO A 165 -9.78 5.41 13.34
C PRO A 165 -10.86 4.33 13.31
N ARG A 166 -10.50 3.15 12.83
CA ARG A 166 -11.40 1.98 12.72
C ARG A 166 -11.91 1.60 14.12
N GLU A 167 -13.19 1.28 14.26
CA GLU A 167 -13.81 0.88 15.54
C GLU A 167 -13.31 -0.46 16.12
N GLU A 168 -12.36 -1.11 15.43
CA GLU A 168 -11.71 -2.35 15.86
C GLU A 168 -10.74 -2.16 17.05
N THR A 169 -10.63 -0.94 17.58
CA THR A 169 -9.82 -0.67 18.77
C THR A 169 -10.35 -1.41 20.00
N VAL A 170 -11.67 -1.50 20.15
CA VAL A 170 -12.32 -2.12 21.31
C VAL A 170 -12.02 -3.62 21.43
N PRO A 171 -12.26 -4.46 20.39
CA PRO A 171 -11.93 -5.88 20.49
C PRO A 171 -10.42 -6.13 20.64
N VAL A 172 -9.57 -5.33 20.01
CA VAL A 172 -8.11 -5.46 20.13
C VAL A 172 -7.63 -5.16 21.55
N ILE A 173 -8.15 -4.11 22.18
CA ILE A 173 -7.84 -3.77 23.59
C ILE A 173 -8.35 -4.86 24.55
N ALA A 174 -9.55 -5.39 24.30
CA ALA A 174 -10.11 -6.46 25.13
C ALA A 174 -9.27 -7.75 25.06
N VAL A 175 -8.89 -8.20 23.86
CA VAL A 175 -8.08 -9.42 23.69
C VAL A 175 -6.67 -9.24 24.26
N SER A 176 -6.03 -8.10 24.00
CA SER A 176 -4.68 -7.82 24.50
C SER A 176 -4.63 -7.72 26.03
N SER A 177 -5.61 -7.05 26.65
CA SER A 177 -5.71 -6.98 28.11
C SER A 177 -5.92 -8.35 28.74
N PHE A 178 -6.82 -9.17 28.19
CA PHE A 178 -7.05 -10.54 28.68
C PHE A 178 -5.76 -11.37 28.67
N MET A 179 -5.00 -11.34 27.58
CA MET A 179 -3.73 -12.06 27.47
C MET A 179 -2.69 -11.62 28.50
N LEU A 180 -2.68 -10.34 28.91
CA LEU A 180 -1.78 -9.83 29.94
C LEU A 180 -2.18 -10.25 31.36
N PHE A 181 -3.47 -10.46 31.64
CA PHE A 181 -3.94 -10.90 32.96
C PHE A 181 -3.76 -12.40 33.20
N LEU A 182 -3.72 -13.21 32.14
CA LEU A 182 -3.56 -14.67 32.26
C LEU A 182 -2.31 -15.09 33.06
N PRO A 183 -1.10 -14.55 32.81
CA PRO A 183 0.08 -14.87 33.62
C PRO A 183 -0.08 -14.47 35.09
N ILE A 184 -0.65 -13.30 35.36
CA ILE A 184 -0.84 -12.80 36.73
C ILE A 184 -1.75 -13.75 37.52
N ILE A 185 -2.88 -14.13 36.93
CA ILE A 185 -3.83 -15.07 37.54
C ILE A 185 -3.18 -16.44 37.73
N PHE A 186 -2.40 -16.91 36.75
CA PHE A 186 -1.69 -18.19 36.84
C PHE A 186 -0.66 -18.20 37.99
N TYR A 187 0.12 -17.14 38.16
CA TYR A 187 1.09 -17.04 39.24
C TYR A 187 0.42 -16.92 40.62
N LEU A 188 -0.64 -16.10 40.74
CA LEU A 188 -1.39 -15.95 41.99
C LEU A 188 -2.08 -17.25 42.40
N SER A 189 -2.73 -17.94 41.45
CA SER A 189 -3.38 -19.22 41.71
C SER A 189 -2.37 -20.30 42.11
N SER A 190 -1.20 -20.35 41.46
CA SER A 190 -0.11 -21.27 41.81
C SER A 190 0.45 -21.00 43.21
N PHE A 191 0.61 -19.73 43.59
CA PHE A 191 1.08 -19.33 44.92
C PHE A 191 0.10 -19.76 46.02
N LEU A 192 -1.19 -19.47 45.86
CA LEU A 192 -2.22 -19.85 46.82
C LEU A 192 -2.35 -21.38 46.97
N HIS A 193 -2.27 -22.13 45.86
CA HIS A 193 -2.29 -23.60 45.90
C HIS A 193 -1.05 -24.21 46.56
N SER A 194 0.12 -23.57 46.43
CA SER A 194 1.38 -24.02 47.04
C SER A 194 1.36 -23.87 48.56
N GLU A 195 0.85 -22.75 49.09
CA GLU A 195 0.65 -22.53 50.53
C GLU A 195 -0.26 -23.60 51.15
N GLN A 196 -1.32 -24.01 50.45
CA GLN A 196 -2.22 -25.07 50.96
C GLN A 196 -1.59 -26.47 51.00
N LYS A 197 -0.61 -26.77 50.12
CA LYS A 197 0.10 -28.06 50.15
C LYS A 197 1.18 -28.15 51.23
N LYS A 198 1.60 -27.05 51.87
CA LYS A 198 2.66 -27.04 52.88
C LYS A 198 2.24 -27.51 54.28
N ARG A 199 1.01 -27.96 54.51
CA ARG A 199 0.63 -28.59 55.79
C ARG A 199 -0.07 -29.93 55.59
N LYS A 200 0.71 -31.00 55.59
CA LYS A 200 0.64 -32.12 56.57
C LYS A 200 1.99 -32.85 56.57
N LEU A 201 2.98 -32.31 57.27
CA LEU A 201 4.05 -33.16 57.81
C LEU A 201 3.36 -34.04 58.87
N ILE A 202 3.03 -35.27 58.49
CA ILE A 202 2.60 -36.32 59.42
C ILE A 202 3.77 -36.51 60.36
N HIS A 203 3.68 -35.94 61.57
CA HIS A 203 4.65 -36.21 62.61
C HIS A 203 4.56 -37.71 62.91
N PRO A 204 5.64 -38.50 62.72
CA PRO A 204 5.59 -39.91 63.04
C PRO A 204 5.28 -40.05 64.54
N LYS A 205 4.15 -40.69 64.87
CA LYS A 205 3.83 -41.05 66.25
C LYS A 205 4.88 -42.06 66.71
N ARG A 206 5.83 -41.61 67.53
CA ARG A 206 6.79 -42.46 68.23
C ARG A 206 6.02 -43.55 69.00
N ALA A 207 6.28 -44.83 68.69
CA ALA A 207 5.72 -45.93 69.45
C ALA A 207 6.18 -45.84 70.92
N LYS A 208 5.23 -45.97 71.86
CA LYS A 208 5.56 -46.10 73.29
C LYS A 208 6.21 -47.47 73.49
N SER A 209 7.49 -47.48 73.87
CA SER A 209 8.16 -48.66 74.42
C SER A 209 7.53 -48.99 75.77
N TYR A 210 6.64 -49.97 75.81
CA TYR A 210 6.28 -50.65 77.05
C TYR A 210 7.28 -51.78 77.30
N THR A 211 7.88 -51.72 78.47
CA THR A 211 8.79 -52.70 79.08
C THR A 211 8.25 -54.13 79.00
N SER A 212 9.04 -55.06 78.48
CA SER A 212 8.97 -56.47 78.85
C SER A 212 10.20 -56.83 79.66
N LEU A 213 9.99 -57.02 80.96
CA LEU A 213 10.86 -57.81 81.84
C LEU A 213 11.14 -59.16 81.15
N MET A 214 12.37 -59.38 80.68
CA MET A 214 12.89 -60.72 80.43
C MET A 214 14.02 -60.96 81.42
N ASN A 215 13.65 -61.73 82.46
CA ASN A 215 14.55 -62.36 83.40
C ASN A 215 15.29 -63.50 82.67
N ILE A 216 16.62 -63.46 82.64
CA ILE A 216 17.44 -64.64 82.35
C ILE A 216 18.48 -64.70 83.47
N GLN A 217 18.14 -65.46 84.51
CA GLN A 217 19.11 -66.00 85.47
C GLN A 217 19.78 -67.24 84.87
N ASP A 218 21.11 -67.24 84.97
CA ASP A 218 22.06 -68.33 85.25
C ASP A 218 22.02 -69.64 84.43
N LYS A 219 23.18 -69.96 83.80
CA LYS A 219 24.11 -70.98 84.35
C LYS A 219 25.42 -71.15 83.55
N GLN A 220 26.54 -70.96 84.26
CA GLN A 220 27.75 -71.81 84.40
C GLN A 220 28.33 -72.61 83.22
N SER A 221 29.59 -72.32 82.90
CA SER A 221 30.75 -73.23 83.08
C SER A 221 32.06 -72.45 83.01
#